data_AF-A0A2P6PS50-F1
#
_entry.id   AF-A0A2P6PS50-F1
#
_cell.length_a   1.000
_cell.length_b   1.000
_cell.length_c   1.000
_cell.angle_alpha   90.00
_cell.angle_beta   90.00
_cell.angle_gamma   90.00
#
_symmetry.space_group_name_H-M   'P 1'
#
loop_
_entity.id
_entity.type
_entity.pdbx_description
1 polymer ?
#
loop_
_entity_poly.entity_id
_entity_poly.type
_entity_poly.pdbx_seq_one_letter_code
_entity_poly.pdbx_strand_id
1 'polypeptide(L)'
;MHELLCVEENDVRMVGIWGIGGIGKTTVAKAVYGSIAHRFEGSCFLENVRERSLVPHEGLVQLQETLLSKILGGVGVKLSNVMILLMK
;
A
#
# COMPACT_ATOMS: atom_id res chain seq x y z
N MET A 1 12.33 -16.04 1.74
CA MET A 1 11.76 -14.68 1.60
C MET A 1 10.80 -14.36 2.75
N HIS A 2 9.81 -15.23 3.03
CA HIS A 2 8.82 -14.99 4.10
C HIS A 2 9.42 -14.83 5.50
N GLU A 3 10.46 -15.59 5.84
CA GLU A 3 11.15 -15.50 7.14
C GLU A 3 11.95 -14.20 7.28
N LEU A 4 12.57 -13.71 6.20
CA LEU A 4 13.27 -12.42 6.19
C LEU A 4 12.31 -11.22 6.32
N LEU A 5 11.08 -11.38 5.84
CA LEU A 5 10.02 -10.38 5.95
C LEU A 5 9.18 -10.56 7.23
N CYS A 6 9.38 -11.64 7.99
CA CYS A 6 8.61 -12.04 9.17
C CYS A 6 7.10 -11.92 8.99
N VAL A 7 6.57 -12.48 7.89
CA VAL A 7 5.15 -12.33 7.50
C VAL A 7 4.18 -12.96 8.51
N GLU A 8 4.65 -13.80 9.44
CA GLU A 8 3.83 -14.44 10.48
C GLU A 8 3.65 -13.58 11.76
N GLU A 9 4.38 -12.48 11.90
CA GLU A 9 4.32 -11.65 13.10
C GLU A 9 3.24 -10.56 12.96
N ASN A 10 2.42 -10.39 13.99
CA ASN A 10 1.40 -9.34 14.05
C ASN A 10 2.00 -7.98 14.44
N ASP A 11 2.87 -7.43 13.60
CA ASP A 11 3.52 -6.13 13.79
C ASP A 11 3.59 -5.32 12.49
N VAL A 12 3.77 -4.01 12.59
CA VAL A 12 3.87 -3.09 11.46
C VAL A 12 5.33 -2.97 11.01
N ARG A 13 5.60 -3.29 9.75
CA ARG A 13 6.95 -3.26 9.18
C ARG A 13 7.02 -2.41 7.92
N MET A 14 8.14 -1.70 7.75
CA MET A 14 8.46 -0.95 6.53
C MET A 14 9.72 -1.52 5.89
N VAL A 15 9.67 -1.75 4.57
CA VAL A 15 10.79 -2.29 3.78
C VAL A 15 11.08 -1.36 2.62
N GLY A 16 12.34 -0.94 2.48
CA GLY A 16 12.80 -0.11 1.36
C GLY A 16 13.65 -0.91 0.37
N ILE A 17 13.39 -0.74 -0.93
CA ILE A 17 14.25 -1.25 -2.00
C ILE A 17 15.04 -0.08 -2.59
N TRP A 18 16.35 -0.08 -2.38
CA TRP A 18 17.27 0.96 -2.90
C TRP A 18 18.13 0.40 -4.05
N GLY A 19 18.51 1.26 -5.00
CA GLY A 19 19.46 0.93 -6.05
C GLY A 19 19.47 1.98 -7.16
N ILE A 20 20.40 1.84 -8.11
CA ILE A 20 20.51 2.70 -9.30
C ILE A 20 19.21 2.71 -10.14
N GLY A 21 19.06 3.73 -10.98
CA GLY A 21 17.94 3.84 -11.92
C GLY A 21 17.85 2.62 -12.85
N GLY A 22 16.64 2.22 -13.22
CA GLY A 22 16.42 1.15 -14.22
C GLY A 22 16.65 -0.30 -13.77
N ILE A 23 17.21 -0.55 -12.58
CA ILE A 23 17.56 -1.91 -12.12
C ILE A 23 16.36 -2.82 -11.78
N GLY A 24 15.11 -2.34 -11.92
CA GLY A 24 13.91 -3.14 -11.67
C GLY A 24 13.39 -3.14 -10.23
N LYS A 25 13.69 -2.11 -9.43
CA LYS A 25 13.21 -1.99 -8.03
C LYS A 25 11.69 -2.17 -7.89
N THR A 26 10.92 -1.47 -8.72
CA THR A 26 9.45 -1.58 -8.74
C THR A 26 8.99 -2.97 -9.15
N THR A 27 9.71 -3.61 -10.08
CA THR A 27 9.44 -4.99 -10.51
C THR A 27 9.63 -5.97 -9.35
N VAL A 28 10.72 -5.82 -8.58
CA VAL A 28 10.96 -6.64 -7.38
C VAL A 28 9.88 -6.39 -6.33
N ALA A 29 9.52 -5.14 -6.05
CA ALA A 29 8.42 -4.83 -5.12
C ALA A 29 7.10 -5.50 -5.53
N LYS A 30 6.77 -5.49 -6.82
CA LYS A 30 5.57 -6.12 -7.37
C LYS A 30 5.60 -7.66 -7.25
N ALA A 31 6.76 -8.27 -7.50
CA ALA A 31 6.94 -9.72 -7.34
C ALA A 31 6.82 -10.15 -5.86
N VAL A 32 7.41 -9.40 -4.93
CA VAL A 32 7.26 -9.63 -3.48
C VAL A 32 5.80 -9.47 -3.06
N TYR A 33 5.12 -8.42 -3.52
CA TYR A 33 3.69 -8.25 -3.25
C TYR A 33 2.88 -9.48 -3.70
N GLY A 34 3.07 -9.92 -4.95
CA GLY A 34 2.36 -11.09 -5.49
C GLY A 34 2.62 -12.39 -4.70
N SER A 35 3.80 -12.54 -4.09
CA SER A 35 4.13 -13.74 -3.32
C SER A 35 3.59 -13.75 -1.89
N ILE A 36 3.32 -12.60 -1.28
CA ILE A 36 2.88 -12.52 0.13
C ILE A 36 1.45 -12.00 0.32
N ALA A 37 0.87 -11.31 -0.68
CA ALA A 37 -0.42 -10.63 -0.54
C ALA A 37 -1.56 -11.57 -0.10
N HIS A 38 -1.57 -12.81 -0.60
CA HIS A 38 -2.59 -13.83 -0.27
C HIS A 38 -2.58 -14.28 1.19
N ARG A 39 -1.56 -13.89 1.96
CA ARG A 39 -1.41 -14.25 3.37
C ARG A 39 -2.00 -13.20 4.32
N PHE A 40 -2.44 -12.07 3.79
CA PHE A 40 -3.08 -11.00 4.55
C PHE A 40 -4.57 -10.99 4.21
N GLU A 41 -5.41 -10.69 5.21
CA GLU A 41 -6.86 -10.54 5.02
C GLU A 41 -7.19 -9.40 4.06
N GLY A 42 -6.39 -8.32 4.10
CA GLY A 42 -6.47 -7.21 3.18
C GLY A 42 -5.09 -6.84 2.63
N SER A 43 -4.99 -6.62 1.32
CA SER A 43 -3.73 -6.21 0.68
C SER A 43 -3.98 -5.23 -0.46
N CYS A 44 -3.05 -4.31 -0.68
CA CYS A 44 -3.14 -3.33 -1.75
C CYS A 44 -1.77 -2.95 -2.30
N PHE A 45 -1.61 -3.02 -3.62
CA PHE A 45 -0.47 -2.45 -4.33
C PHE A 45 -0.86 -1.09 -4.93
N LEU A 46 -0.19 -0.03 -4.48
CA LEU A 46 -0.37 1.34 -4.99
C LEU A 46 0.80 1.73 -5.89
N GLU A 47 0.51 1.91 -7.18
CA GLU A 47 1.46 2.39 -8.17
C GLU A 47 1.35 3.91 -8.35
N ASN A 48 2.45 4.53 -8.80
CA ASN A 48 2.53 5.96 -9.16
C ASN A 48 2.04 6.92 -8.06
N VAL A 49 2.34 6.59 -6.80
CA VAL A 49 1.86 7.34 -5.62
C VAL A 49 2.27 8.80 -5.70
N ARG A 50 3.52 9.08 -6.11
CA ARG A 50 4.02 10.45 -6.24
C ARG A 50 3.20 11.23 -7.27
N GLU A 51 3.02 10.68 -8.46
CA GLU A 51 2.29 11.33 -9.55
C GLU A 51 0.81 11.53 -9.18
N ARG A 52 0.17 10.51 -8.60
CA ARG A 52 -1.23 10.57 -8.15
C ARG A 52 -1.44 11.56 -7.01
N SER A 53 -0.47 11.70 -6.11
CA SER A 53 -0.55 12.66 -5.00
C SER A 53 -0.50 14.12 -5.43
N LEU A 54 0.04 14.39 -6.62
CA LEU A 54 0.16 15.74 -7.17
C LEU A 54 -1.11 16.24 -7.87
N VAL A 55 -2.15 15.40 -7.99
CA VAL A 55 -3.45 15.82 -8.52
C VAL A 55 -4.05 16.86 -7.56
N PRO A 56 -4.32 18.10 -8.02
CA PRO A 56 -4.83 19.17 -7.16
C PRO A 56 -6.12 18.78 -6.44
N HIS A 57 -6.26 19.25 -5.20
CA HIS A 57 -7.44 19.14 -4.33
C HIS A 57 -7.86 17.73 -3.88
N GLU A 58 -7.54 16.66 -4.62
CA GLU A 58 -8.10 15.33 -4.32
C GLU A 58 -7.09 14.16 -4.38
N GLY A 59 -5.88 14.36 -4.91
CA GLY A 59 -4.95 13.26 -5.20
C GLY A 59 -4.64 12.35 -4.00
N LEU A 60 -4.40 12.94 -2.84
CA LEU A 60 -4.17 12.20 -1.59
C LEU A 60 -5.42 11.51 -1.05
N VAL A 61 -6.58 12.16 -1.13
CA VAL A 61 -7.85 11.59 -0.68
C VAL A 61 -8.19 10.36 -1.53
N GLN A 62 -8.08 10.47 -2.85
CA GLN A 62 -8.30 9.36 -3.77
C GLN A 62 -7.33 8.20 -3.54
N LEU A 63 -6.06 8.48 -3.21
CA LEU A 63 -5.08 7.45 -2.85
C LEU A 63 -5.48 6.71 -1.57
N GLN A 64 -5.92 7.43 -0.53
CA GLN A 64 -6.39 6.84 0.72
C GLN A 64 -7.68 6.02 0.53
N GLU A 65 -8.66 6.53 -0.22
CA GLU A 65 -9.88 5.80 -0.57
C GLU A 65 -9.57 4.52 -1.34
N THR A 66 -8.66 4.60 -2.33
CA THR A 66 -8.19 3.42 -3.09
C THR A 66 -7.58 2.38 -2.15
N LEU A 67 -6.73 2.81 -1.21
CA LEU A 67 -6.06 1.94 -0.26
C LEU A 67 -7.06 1.21 0.65
N LEU A 68 -7.95 1.98 1.29
CA LEU A 68 -8.94 1.47 2.22
C LEU A 68 -9.94 0.54 1.52
N SER A 69 -10.45 0.96 0.35
CA SER A 69 -11.39 0.14 -0.41
C SER A 69 -10.78 -1.22 -0.80
N LYS A 70 -9.50 -1.27 -1.19
CA LYS A 70 -8.84 -2.53 -1.53
C LYS A 70 -8.54 -3.41 -0.32
N ILE A 71 -8.11 -2.84 0.80
CA ILE A 71 -7.82 -3.60 2.02
C ILE A 71 -9.10 -4.14 2.65
N LEU A 72 -10.19 -3.37 2.63
CA LEU A 72 -11.47 -3.72 3.26
C LEU A 72 -12.42 -4.50 2.33
N GLY A 73 -11.93 -5.06 1.22
CA GLY A 73 -12.72 -5.96 0.37
C GLY A 73 -13.82 -5.28 -0.45
N GLY A 74 -13.62 -4.03 -0.88
CA GLY A 74 -14.54 -3.33 -1.78
C GLY A 74 -15.70 -2.61 -1.09
N VAL A 75 -15.66 -2.46 0.24
CA VAL A 75 -16.54 -1.50 0.93
C VAL A 75 -16.25 -0.12 0.35
N GLY A 76 -17.28 0.54 -0.18
CA GLY A 76 -17.17 1.89 -0.73
C GLY A 76 -16.86 2.90 0.37
N VAL A 77 -15.58 3.02 0.73
CA VAL A 77 -15.11 3.98 1.71
C VAL A 77 -14.98 5.33 1.02
N LYS A 78 -15.95 6.22 1.28
CA LYS A 78 -15.88 7.61 0.88
C LYS A 78 -15.30 8.41 2.05
N LEU A 79 -14.08 8.91 1.91
CA LEU A 79 -13.42 9.74 2.91
C LEU A 79 -13.92 11.18 2.75
N SER A 80 -15.00 11.54 3.42
CA SER A 80 -15.41 12.93 3.56
C SER A 80 -14.50 13.61 4.59
N ASN A 81 -13.50 14.36 4.11
CA ASN A 81 -12.61 15.27 4.86
C ASN A 81 -11.94 14.68 6.10
N VAL A 82 -10.65 14.32 5.98
CA VAL A 82 -9.69 14.00 7.07
C VAL A 82 -10.40 13.56 8.35
N MET A 83 -11.07 12.41 8.30
CA MET A 83 -11.46 11.74 9.51
C MET A 83 -10.15 11.33 10.15
N ILE A 84 -9.73 12.07 11.18
CA ILE A 84 -8.71 11.66 12.13
C ILE A 84 -9.24 10.34 12.67
N LEU A 85 -8.89 9.23 12.01
CA LEU A 85 -9.18 7.91 12.50
C LEU A 85 -8.18 7.71 13.64
N LEU A 86 -8.60 8.13 14.83
CA LEU A 86 -8.15 7.57 16.08
C LEU A 86 -8.41 6.06 15.99
N MET A 87 -7.48 5.31 15.41
CA MET A 87 -7.40 3.88 15.65
C MET A 87 -6.81 3.72 17.04
N LYS A 88 -7.65 3.25 17.96
CA LYS A 88 -7.23 2.69 19.24
C LYS A 88 -6.94 1.20 19.03
#